data_AF-A0A961V4S4-F1
#
_entry.id   AF-A0A961V4S4-F1
#
_cell.length_a   1.000
_cell.length_b   1.000
_cell.length_c   1.000
_cell.angle_alpha   90.00
_cell.angle_beta   90.00
_cell.angle_gamma   90.00
#
_symmetry.space_group_name_H-M   'P 1'
#
loop_
_entity.id
_entity.type
_entity.pdbx_description
1 polymer ?
#
loop_
_entity_poly.entity_id
_entity_poly.type
_entity_poly.pdbx_seq_one_letter_code
_entity_poly.pdbx_strand_id
1 'polypeptide(L)' 'PYAGDMGGGFHPIRRDADFLAAGEAPIRPLLADLAFTRGQASWGMIFRRGSFAVSEADFLTIARAMGVADKVVAAG' A
#
# COMPACT_ATOMS: atom_id res chain seq x y z
N PRO A 1 15.22 -4.77 5.61
CA PRO A 1 15.30 -5.49 4.32
C PRO A 1 16.46 -6.47 4.35
N TYR A 2 16.32 -7.65 3.75
CA TYR A 2 17.34 -8.70 3.77
C TYR A 2 17.36 -9.46 2.44
N ALA A 3 18.49 -10.04 2.06
CA ALA A 3 18.56 -10.95 0.91
C ALA A 3 18.08 -12.34 1.34
N GLY A 4 17.06 -12.89 0.67
CA GLY A 4 16.59 -14.26 0.93
C GLY A 4 17.02 -15.21 -0.18
N ASP A 5 17.68 -16.31 0.14
CA ASP A 5 18.03 -17.35 -0.82
C ASP A 5 16.79 -18.14 -1.26
N MET A 6 16.54 -18.19 -2.56
CA MET A 6 15.45 -18.98 -3.16
C MET A 6 15.96 -20.10 -4.08
N GLY A 7 17.25 -20.46 -3.95
CA GLY A 7 17.90 -21.47 -4.76
C GLY A 7 18.40 -20.94 -6.11
N GLY A 8 19.31 -21.71 -6.74
CA GLY A 8 19.84 -21.38 -8.07
C GLY A 8 20.62 -20.06 -8.14
N GLY A 9 21.14 -19.56 -7.01
CA GLY A 9 21.83 -18.27 -6.94
C GLY A 9 20.92 -17.05 -6.89
N PHE A 10 19.59 -17.24 -6.79
CA PHE A 10 18.63 -16.14 -6.77
C PHE A 10 18.39 -15.61 -5.35
N HIS A 11 18.81 -14.37 -5.10
CA HIS A 11 18.79 -13.74 -3.78
C HIS A 11 18.04 -12.39 -3.79
N PRO A 12 16.70 -12.38 -3.98
CA PRO A 12 15.95 -11.13 -3.97
C PRO A 12 15.96 -10.45 -2.60
N ILE A 13 15.91 -9.11 -2.62
CA ILE A 13 15.69 -8.31 -1.41
C ILE A 13 14.24 -8.48 -0.94
N ARG A 14 14.10 -8.79 0.34
CA ARG A 14 12.85 -9.00 1.08
C ARG A 14 12.71 -7.95 2.17
N ARG A 15 11.48 -7.76 2.63
CA ARG A 15 11.15 -6.94 3.79
C ARG A 15 10.02 -7.65 4.52
N ASP A 16 10.14 -7.75 5.84
CA ASP A 16 9.06 -8.23 6.69
C ASP A 16 7.90 -7.23 6.67
N ALA A 17 6.69 -7.75 6.70
CA ALA A 17 5.48 -6.96 6.74
C ALA A 17 4.58 -7.48 7.85
N ASP A 18 4.21 -6.59 8.77
CA ASP A 18 3.21 -6.87 9.78
C ASP A 18 1.82 -6.61 9.20
N PHE A 19 0.97 -7.63 9.24
CA PHE A 19 -0.38 -7.54 8.68
C PHE A 19 -1.39 -7.12 9.74
N LEU A 20 -2.09 -6.02 9.48
CA LEU A 20 -3.22 -5.59 10.30
C LEU A 20 -4.47 -6.38 9.92
N ALA A 21 -5.28 -6.76 10.91
CA ALA A 21 -6.63 -7.29 10.67
C ALA A 21 -7.53 -6.17 10.15
N ALA A 22 -7.62 -6.05 8.82
CA ALA A 22 -8.26 -4.97 8.11
C ALA A 22 -9.40 -5.48 7.20
N GLY A 23 -10.38 -4.63 6.92
CA GLY A 23 -11.51 -4.94 6.05
C GLY A 23 -11.22 -4.66 4.57
N GLU A 24 -12.00 -5.29 3.69
CA GLU A 24 -11.99 -4.94 2.26
C GLU A 24 -12.53 -3.52 2.04
N ALA A 25 -11.82 -2.73 1.25
CA ALA A 25 -12.24 -1.39 0.84
C ALA A 25 -12.28 -1.30 -0.69
N PRO A 26 -13.43 -0.98 -1.31
CA PRO A 26 -13.48 -0.78 -2.75
C PRO A 26 -12.62 0.43 -3.15
N ILE A 27 -11.84 0.30 -4.22
CA ILE A 27 -10.95 1.40 -4.67
C ILE A 27 -11.72 2.57 -5.29
N ARG A 28 -12.88 2.33 -5.92
CA ARG A 28 -13.61 3.34 -6.72
C ARG A 28 -13.96 4.61 -5.93
N PRO A 29 -14.50 4.54 -4.70
CA PRO A 29 -14.78 5.74 -3.91
C PRO A 29 -13.52 6.54 -3.54
N LEU A 30 -12.36 5.88 -3.44
CA LEU A 30 -11.11 6.50 -3.00
C LEU A 30 -10.34 7.19 -4.13
N LEU A 31 -10.67 6.91 -5.40
CA LEU A 31 -9.93 7.44 -6.54
C LEU A 31 -9.88 8.97 -6.58
N ALA A 32 -10.95 9.61 -6.10
CA ALA A 32 -11.05 11.06 -6.02
C ALA A 32 -10.35 11.63 -4.77
N ASP A 33 -9.92 10.81 -3.81
CA ASP A 33 -9.33 11.26 -2.55
C ASP A 33 -7.82 11.10 -2.50
N LEU A 34 -7.29 10.10 -3.19
CA LEU A 34 -5.88 9.77 -3.15
C LEU A 34 -5.08 10.63 -4.12
N ALA A 35 -3.99 11.24 -3.65
CA ALA A 35 -3.16 12.14 -4.46
C ALA A 35 -2.58 11.45 -5.70
N PHE A 36 -2.32 10.15 -5.61
CA PHE A 36 -1.76 9.35 -6.71
C PHE A 36 -2.79 8.89 -7.76
N THR A 37 -4.09 9.15 -7.54
CA THR A 37 -5.15 8.83 -8.52
C THR A 37 -6.04 10.02 -8.88
N ARG A 38 -6.18 11.02 -8.00
CA ARG A 38 -7.07 12.17 -8.21
C ARG A 38 -6.71 12.90 -9.51
N GLY A 39 -7.70 13.08 -10.38
CA GLY A 39 -7.54 13.77 -11.66
C GLY A 39 -6.75 12.98 -12.73
N GLN A 40 -6.42 11.70 -12.47
CA GLN A 40 -5.69 10.86 -13.42
C GLN A 40 -6.64 9.90 -14.15
N ALA A 41 -6.82 10.10 -15.46
CA ALA A 41 -7.64 9.21 -16.30
C ALA A 41 -7.06 7.79 -16.36
N SER A 42 -5.73 7.66 -16.33
CA SER A 42 -4.99 6.39 -16.37
C SER A 42 -4.54 5.91 -14.98
N TRP A 43 -5.33 6.19 -13.93
CA TRP A 43 -5.01 5.85 -12.53
C TRP A 43 -4.62 4.37 -12.32
N GLY A 44 -5.11 3.46 -13.16
CA GLY A 44 -4.77 2.03 -13.08
C GLY A 44 -3.30 1.72 -13.36
N MET A 45 -2.56 2.64 -13.99
CA MET A 45 -1.18 2.40 -14.42
C MET A 45 -0.21 2.29 -13.24
N ILE A 46 -0.44 3.05 -12.16
CA ILE A 46 0.44 3.03 -10.99
C ILE A 46 0.45 1.65 -10.30
N PHE A 47 -0.67 0.93 -10.34
CA PHE A 47 -0.83 -0.41 -9.76
C PHE A 47 -0.13 -1.52 -10.55
N ARG A 48 0.40 -1.22 -11.75
CA ARG A 48 1.24 -2.19 -12.49
C ARG A 48 2.67 -2.25 -11.95
N ARG A 49 3.05 -1.35 -11.04
CA ARG A 49 4.34 -1.39 -10.35
C ARG A 49 4.26 -2.40 -9.21
N GLY A 50 5.33 -3.16 -8.97
CA GLY A 50 5.38 -4.13 -7.87
C GLY A 50 5.22 -3.50 -6.48
N SER A 51 5.69 -2.26 -6.30
CA SER A 51 5.39 -1.40 -5.16
C SER A 51 5.69 0.07 -5.52
N PHE A 52 5.08 1.01 -4.80
CA PHE A 52 5.37 2.44 -4.90
C PHE A 52 5.11 3.13 -3.57
N ALA A 53 5.80 4.24 -3.32
CA ALA A 53 5.57 5.06 -2.15
C ALA A 53 4.29 5.91 -2.32
N VAL A 54 3.56 6.11 -1.22
CA VAL A 54 2.40 7.00 -1.13
C VAL A 54 2.63 8.01 -0.01
N SER A 55 1.89 9.11 -0.03
CA SER A 55 1.92 10.06 1.09
C SER A 55 1.32 9.44 2.35
N GLU A 56 1.69 9.97 3.52
CA GLU A 56 1.08 9.58 4.80
C GLU A 56 -0.44 9.82 4.78
N ALA A 57 -0.88 10.94 4.21
CA ALA A 57 -2.29 11.28 4.08
C ALA A 57 -3.07 10.24 3.24
N ASP A 58 -2.49 9.77 2.12
CA ASP A 58 -3.08 8.71 1.30
C ASP A 58 -3.12 7.39 2.07
N PHE A 59 -2.03 7.05 2.77
CA PHE A 59 -1.96 5.82 3.57
C PHE A 59 -3.04 5.80 4.66
N LEU A 60 -3.22 6.91 5.38
CA LEU A 60 -4.29 7.06 6.38
C LEU A 60 -5.69 7.01 5.77
N THR A 61 -5.87 7.58 4.57
CA THR A 61 -7.15 7.50 3.85
C THR A 61 -7.53 6.06 3.53
N ILE A 62 -6.57 5.26 3.04
CA ILE A 62 -6.75 3.82 2.80
C ILE A 62 -7.02 3.09 4.12
N ALA A 63 -6.23 3.36 5.16
CA ALA A 63 -6.37 2.71 6.46
C ALA A 63 -7.74 2.98 7.12
N ARG A 64 -8.28 4.20 6.96
CA ARG A 64 -9.64 4.55 7.42
C ARG A 64 -10.70 3.74 6.67
N ALA A 65 -10.60 3.67 5.34
CA ALA A 65 -11.52 2.89 4.53
C ALA A 65 -11.49 1.40 4.88
N MET A 66 -10.33 0.89 5.30
CA MET A 66 -10.14 -0.50 5.74
C MET A 66 -10.42 -0.72 7.25
N GLY A 67 -10.82 0.31 8.00
CA GLY A 67 -11.17 0.20 9.42
C GLY A 67 -9.99 -0.01 10.38
N VAL A 68 -8.78 0.41 9.99
CA VAL A 68 -7.54 0.19 10.78
C VAL A 68 -6.70 1.45 11.01
N ALA A 69 -7.25 2.64 10.76
CA ALA A 69 -6.52 3.90 10.91
C ALA A 69 -5.93 4.10 12.31
N ASP A 70 -6.67 3.77 13.37
CA ASP A 70 -6.19 3.92 14.75
C ASP A 70 -4.95 3.07 15.02
N LYS A 71 -4.86 1.88 14.41
CA LYS A 71 -3.70 0.98 14.51
C LYS A 71 -2.49 1.51 13.75
N VAL A 72 -2.73 2.24 12.65
CA VAL A 72 -1.66 2.89 11.88
C VAL A 72 -1.10 4.09 12.62
N VAL A 73 -1.97 4.92 13.20
CA VAL A 73 -1.55 6.09 13.99
C VAL A 73 -0.81 5.66 15.26
N ALA A 74 -1.22 4.57 15.90
CA ALA A 74 -0.55 4.05 17.09
C ALA A 74 0.84 3.41 16.81
N ALA A 75 1.17 3.14 15.55
CA ALA A 75 2.42 2.50 15.14
C ALA A 75 3.48 3.51 14.64
N GLY A 76 3.12 4.79 14.47
CA GLY A 76 4.01 5.87 14.06
C GLY A 76 4.50 6.70 15.26
#